data_AF-A0A964S0F0-F1
#
_entry.id   AF-A0A964S0F0-F1
#
_cell.length_a   1.000
_cell.length_b   1.000
_cell.length_c   1.000
_cell.angle_alpha   90.00
_cell.angle_beta   90.00
_cell.angle_gamma   90.00
#
_symmetry.space_group_name_H-M   'P 1'
#
loop_
_entity.id
_entity.type
_entity.pdbx_description
1 polymer ?
#
loop_
_entity_poly.entity_id
_entity_poly.type
_entity_poly.pdbx_seq_one_letter_code
_entity_poly.pdbx_strand_id
1 'polypeptide(L)'
;MTKKITALKSILAAAALLFMFTTTTVAAQDKDALATLNNYMKEQLSLNESQSAKINEINRAFMQKAKDNEKTSLSKLDKAKKIKLYEEERDKKLQSVLTKDQYKTFIANRAENTKRLKELLPEKTK
;
A
#
# COMPACT_ATOMS: atom_id res chain seq x y z
N MET A 1 -3.05 -14.46 -45.47
CA MET A 1 -1.72 -14.13 -44.90
C MET A 1 -1.67 -12.63 -44.64
N THR A 2 -1.62 -12.21 -43.37
CA THR A 2 -1.00 -10.93 -42.95
C THR A 2 -0.80 -10.97 -41.43
N LYS A 3 0.46 -11.08 -41.02
CA LYS A 3 0.94 -10.90 -39.65
C LYS A 3 0.94 -9.40 -39.31
N LYS A 4 0.75 -9.08 -38.01
CA LYS A 4 1.11 -7.86 -37.21
C LYS A 4 -0.06 -7.55 -36.26
N ILE A 5 0.05 -7.37 -34.95
CA ILE A 5 1.14 -6.98 -34.05
C ILE A 5 0.92 -7.64 -32.67
N THR A 6 1.98 -8.25 -32.16
CA THR A 6 2.20 -8.59 -30.76
C THR A 6 2.52 -7.32 -29.98
N ALA A 7 1.61 -6.79 -29.14
CA ALA A 7 1.94 -5.86 -28.05
C ALA A 7 0.68 -5.50 -27.24
N LEU A 8 0.22 -6.39 -26.36
CA LEU A 8 -0.74 -6.02 -25.31
C LEU A 8 -0.48 -6.84 -24.05
N LYS A 9 0.70 -6.67 -23.45
CA LYS A 9 1.09 -7.33 -22.19
C LYS A 9 1.62 -6.37 -21.12
N SER A 10 1.38 -5.07 -21.25
CA SER A 10 2.04 -4.10 -20.37
C SER A 10 1.18 -2.89 -20.02
N ILE A 11 -0.06 -3.10 -19.59
CA ILE A 11 -0.84 -2.08 -18.86
C ILE A 11 -1.79 -2.78 -17.86
N LEU A 12 -1.27 -3.37 -16.78
CA LEU A 12 -2.13 -3.95 -15.71
C LEU A 12 -1.60 -3.76 -14.28
N ALA A 13 -0.77 -2.75 -14.04
CA ALA A 13 -0.19 -2.51 -12.70
C ALA A 13 -0.40 -1.08 -12.14
N ALA A 14 -1.38 -0.32 -12.65
CA ALA A 14 -1.59 1.07 -12.21
C ALA A 14 -3.05 1.42 -11.86
N ALA A 15 -3.94 0.43 -11.72
CA ALA A 15 -5.37 0.67 -11.51
C ALA A 15 -5.98 -0.10 -10.32
N ALA A 16 -5.21 -0.40 -9.28
CA ALA A 16 -5.73 -1.02 -8.04
C ALA A 16 -6.07 0.01 -6.93
N LEU A 17 -6.23 1.30 -7.28
CA LEU A 17 -6.51 2.38 -6.32
C LEU A 17 -7.69 3.27 -6.71
N LEU A 18 -8.65 2.75 -7.48
CA LEU A 18 -9.98 3.36 -7.58
C LEU A 18 -11.04 2.33 -7.20
N PHE A 19 -11.69 2.60 -6.07
CA PHE A 19 -12.89 1.94 -5.60
C PHE A 19 -13.96 1.88 -6.72
N MET A 20 -14.20 0.69 -7.27
CA MET A 20 -15.53 0.33 -7.79
C MET A 20 -16.07 -0.83 -6.98
N PHE A 21 -17.22 -0.57 -6.37
CA PHE A 21 -18.06 -1.54 -5.67
C PHE A 21 -18.44 -2.70 -6.60
N THR A 22 -18.01 -3.92 -6.26
CA THR A 22 -18.78 -5.14 -6.55
C THR A 22 -18.88 -5.95 -5.27
N THR A 23 -20.12 -6.33 -4.96
CA THR A 23 -20.55 -6.94 -3.71
C THR A 23 -20.06 -8.38 -3.57
N THR A 24 -19.89 -8.78 -2.29
CA THR A 24 -19.72 -10.15 -1.76
C THR A 24 -18.39 -10.87 -2.01
N THR A 25 -17.34 -10.46 -1.29
CA THR A 25 -16.49 -11.33 -0.43
C THR A 25 -15.46 -10.47 0.33
N VAL A 26 -15.92 -9.77 1.38
CA VAL A 26 -15.10 -8.82 2.16
C VAL A 26 -13.82 -9.45 2.74
N ALA A 27 -13.79 -10.76 2.99
CA ALA A 27 -12.61 -11.46 3.52
C ALA A 27 -11.54 -11.80 2.46
N ALA A 28 -11.92 -11.88 1.17
CA ALA A 28 -11.00 -12.19 0.08
C ALA A 28 -10.22 -10.93 -0.34
N GLN A 29 -10.92 -9.80 -0.51
CA GLN A 29 -10.29 -8.52 -0.90
C GLN A 29 -9.22 -8.05 0.10
N ASP A 30 -9.45 -8.22 1.41
CA ASP A 30 -8.48 -7.82 2.44
C ASP A 30 -7.21 -8.69 2.39
N LYS A 31 -7.36 -10.00 2.13
CA LYS A 31 -6.24 -10.92 1.95
C LYS A 31 -5.43 -10.57 0.71
N ASP A 32 -6.10 -10.26 -0.39
CA ASP A 32 -5.46 -9.92 -1.66
C ASP A 32 -4.70 -8.59 -1.57
N ALA A 33 -5.27 -7.58 -0.93
CA ALA A 33 -4.60 -6.30 -0.69
C ALA A 33 -3.38 -6.44 0.23
N LEU A 34 -3.50 -7.22 1.31
CA LEU A 34 -2.37 -7.49 2.21
C LEU A 34 -1.26 -8.27 1.50
N ALA A 35 -1.61 -9.29 0.72
CA ALA A 35 -0.67 -10.08 -0.06
C ALA A 35 0.05 -9.22 -1.09
N THR A 36 -0.68 -8.38 -1.82
CA THR A 36 -0.13 -7.45 -2.81
C THR A 36 0.88 -6.49 -2.17
N LEU A 37 0.51 -5.87 -1.04
CA LEU A 37 1.40 -4.98 -0.30
C LEU A 37 2.69 -5.70 0.15
N ASN A 38 2.55 -6.89 0.74
CA ASN A 38 3.69 -7.65 1.24
C ASN A 38 4.60 -8.16 0.12
N ASN A 39 4.05 -8.60 -1.00
CA ASN A 39 4.82 -9.03 -2.16
C ASN A 39 5.61 -7.86 -2.75
N TYR A 40 4.96 -6.70 -2.91
CA TYR A 40 5.63 -5.49 -3.36
C TYR A 40 6.78 -5.10 -2.42
N MET A 41 6.57 -5.10 -1.10
CA MET A 41 7.64 -4.81 -0.13
C MET A 41 8.76 -5.86 -0.17
N LYS A 42 8.42 -7.14 -0.34
CA LYS A 42 9.40 -8.22 -0.44
C LYS A 42 10.32 -8.04 -1.64
N GLU A 43 9.76 -7.72 -2.80
CA GLU A 43 10.51 -7.48 -4.03
C GLU A 43 11.38 -6.22 -3.92
N GLN A 44 10.78 -5.09 -3.54
CA GLN A 44 11.47 -3.79 -3.49
C GLN A 44 12.59 -3.73 -2.46
N LEU A 45 12.45 -4.44 -1.35
CA LEU A 45 13.41 -4.41 -0.25
C LEU A 45 14.27 -5.68 -0.18
N SER A 46 14.06 -6.63 -1.10
CA SER A 46 14.73 -7.94 -1.10
C SER A 46 14.69 -8.60 0.28
N LEU A 47 13.49 -8.68 0.86
CA LEU A 47 13.29 -9.18 2.22
C LEU A 47 13.61 -10.67 2.30
N ASN A 48 14.34 -11.06 3.35
CA ASN A 48 14.46 -12.48 3.69
C ASN A 48 13.17 -13.02 4.33
N GLU A 49 13.10 -14.33 4.57
CA GLU A 49 11.90 -14.98 5.10
C GLU A 49 11.51 -14.48 6.49
N SER A 50 12.48 -14.29 7.38
CA SER A 50 12.23 -13.78 8.74
C SER A 50 11.68 -12.35 8.73
N GLN A 51 12.26 -11.49 7.90
CA GLN A 51 11.77 -10.12 7.70
C GLN A 51 10.37 -10.12 7.08
N SER A 52 10.14 -10.98 6.07
CA SER A 52 8.85 -11.10 5.40
C SER A 52 7.73 -11.51 6.36
N ALA A 53 7.99 -12.46 7.27
CA ALA A 53 7.02 -12.89 8.27
C ALA A 53 6.64 -11.74 9.23
N LYS A 54 7.64 -11.05 9.79
CA LYS A 54 7.42 -9.90 10.69
C LYS A 54 6.69 -8.75 10.00
N ILE A 55 7.06 -8.45 8.76
CA ILE A 55 6.44 -7.38 7.97
C ILE A 55 4.99 -7.71 7.62
N ASN A 56 4.67 -8.99 7.36
CA ASN A 56 3.29 -9.42 7.16
C ASN A 56 2.40 -9.09 8.36
N GLU A 57 2.89 -9.38 9.58
CA GLU A 57 2.17 -9.06 10.82
C GLU A 57 2.02 -7.55 11.03
N ILE A 58 3.09 -6.78 10.81
CA ILE A 58 3.08 -5.32 10.92
C ILE A 58 2.05 -4.71 9.96
N ASN A 59 2.06 -5.15 8.70
CA ASN A 59 1.14 -4.64 7.68
C ASN A 59 -0.31 -5.08 7.92
N ARG A 60 -0.53 -6.31 8.39
CA ARG A 60 -1.87 -6.78 8.79
C ARG A 60 -2.43 -5.93 9.91
N ALA A 61 -1.63 -5.64 10.93
CA ALA A 61 -2.06 -4.79 12.05
C ALA A 61 -2.39 -3.36 11.59
N PHE A 62 -1.59 -2.78 10.70
CA PHE A 62 -1.88 -1.48 10.10
C PHE A 62 -3.19 -1.48 9.32
N MET A 63 -3.41 -2.46 8.43
CA MET A 63 -4.63 -2.56 7.63
C MET A 63 -5.87 -2.76 8.49
N GLN A 64 -5.77 -3.56 9.56
CA GLN A 64 -6.87 -3.74 10.50
C GLN A 64 -7.22 -2.41 11.20
N LYS A 65 -6.23 -1.68 11.71
CA LYS A 65 -6.44 -0.35 12.31
C LYS A 65 -7.05 0.65 11.32
N ALA A 66 -6.57 0.65 10.08
CA ALA A 66 -7.10 1.51 9.02
C ALA A 66 -8.57 1.17 8.73
N LYS A 67 -8.92 -0.12 8.65
CA LYS A 67 -10.29 -0.58 8.44
C LYS A 67 -11.20 -0.24 9.60
N ASP A 68 -10.74 -0.39 10.84
CA ASP A 68 -11.54 -0.05 12.03
C ASP A 68 -11.74 1.47 12.14
N ASN A 69 -10.78 2.25 11.65
CA ASN A 69 -10.89 3.70 11.54
C ASN A 69 -11.98 4.14 10.54
N GLU A 70 -12.26 3.35 9.51
CA GLU A 70 -13.37 3.59 8.59
C GLU A 70 -14.72 3.61 9.31
N LYS A 71 -14.86 2.81 10.38
CA LYS A 71 -16.09 2.66 11.15
C LYS A 71 -16.18 3.59 12.36
N THR A 72 -15.03 3.96 12.94
CA THR A 72 -14.97 4.63 14.26
C THR A 72 -14.67 6.13 14.19
N SER A 73 -14.31 6.67 13.03
CA SER A 73 -14.01 8.10 12.90
C SER A 73 -15.24 8.94 12.57
N LEU A 74 -15.36 10.06 13.30
CA LEU A 74 -16.49 10.98 13.24
C LEU A 74 -16.42 11.96 12.07
N SER A 75 -15.22 12.19 11.52
CA SER A 75 -15.01 13.09 10.39
C SER A 75 -13.90 12.60 9.46
N LYS A 76 -13.86 13.15 8.24
CA LYS A 76 -12.77 12.90 7.28
C LYS A 76 -11.41 13.36 7.83
N LEU A 77 -11.39 14.46 8.58
CA LEU A 77 -10.18 14.99 9.20
C LEU A 77 -9.67 14.05 10.30
N ASP A 78 -10.56 13.54 11.15
CA ASP A 78 -10.18 12.61 12.23
C ASP A 78 -9.69 11.29 11.67
N LYS A 79 -10.35 10.80 10.60
CA LYS A 79 -9.88 9.64 9.85
C LYS A 79 -8.46 9.84 9.36
N ALA A 80 -8.18 10.96 8.68
CA ALA A 80 -6.84 11.26 8.16
C ALA A 80 -5.77 11.36 9.27
N LYS A 81 -6.09 12.03 10.38
CA LYS A 81 -5.19 12.13 11.54
C LYS A 81 -4.85 10.75 12.12
N LYS A 82 -5.85 9.89 12.31
CA LYS A 82 -5.65 8.53 12.83
C LYS A 82 -4.86 7.65 11.86
N ILE A 83 -5.14 7.70 10.55
CA ILE A 83 -4.34 6.98 9.55
C ILE A 83 -2.87 7.39 9.65
N LYS A 84 -2.58 8.71 9.72
CA LYS A 84 -1.21 9.20 9.87
C LYS A 84 -0.51 8.63 11.11
N LEU A 85 -1.20 8.61 12.25
CA LEU A 85 -0.66 8.01 13.48
C LEU A 85 -0.36 6.51 13.31
N TYR A 86 -1.24 5.76 12.65
CA TYR A 86 -1.01 4.33 12.39
C TYR A 86 0.13 4.09 11.41
N GLU A 87 0.35 4.99 10.45
CA GLU A 87 1.51 4.94 9.57
C GLU A 87 2.82 5.21 10.33
N GLU A 88 2.84 6.19 11.22
CA GLU A 88 4.00 6.48 12.07
C GLU A 88 4.34 5.29 13.00
N GLU A 89 3.32 4.64 13.55
CA GLU A 89 3.51 3.39 14.31
C GLU A 89 4.05 2.25 13.44
N ARG A 90 3.49 2.07 12.23
CA ARG A 90 3.94 1.06 11.27
C ARG A 90 5.42 1.29 10.93
N ASP A 91 5.80 2.52 10.62
CA ASP A 91 7.16 2.89 10.27
C ASP A 91 8.17 2.56 11.38
N LYS A 92 7.84 2.89 12.63
CA LYS A 92 8.70 2.56 13.78
C LYS A 92 8.93 1.05 13.89
N LYS A 93 7.88 0.25 13.66
CA LYS A 93 7.98 -1.22 13.66
C LYS A 93 8.75 -1.75 12.45
N LEU A 94 8.60 -1.14 11.28
CA LEU A 94 9.37 -1.53 10.09
C LEU A 94 10.86 -1.23 10.28
N GLN A 95 11.19 -0.08 10.90
CA GLN A 95 12.57 0.31 11.16
C GLN A 95 13.32 -0.68 12.06
N SER A 96 12.65 -1.38 12.98
CA SER A 96 13.28 -2.38 13.84
C SER A 96 13.48 -3.75 13.17
N VAL A 97 12.87 -3.98 12.01
CA VAL A 97 12.93 -5.25 11.27
C VAL A 97 13.83 -5.14 10.03
N LEU A 98 13.83 -3.97 9.40
CA LEU A 98 14.60 -3.69 8.20
C LEU A 98 16.06 -3.37 8.55
N THR A 99 16.98 -3.70 7.65
CA THR A 99 18.33 -3.14 7.71
C THR A 99 18.29 -1.63 7.42
N LYS A 100 19.36 -0.93 7.77
CA LYS A 100 19.47 0.51 7.52
C LYS A 100 19.24 0.86 6.04
N ASP A 101 19.78 0.07 5.12
CA ASP A 101 19.65 0.34 3.69
C ASP A 101 18.27 -0.02 3.15
N GLN A 102 17.67 -1.13 3.59
CA GLN A 102 16.29 -1.46 3.27
C GLN A 102 15.33 -0.36 3.78
N TYR A 103 15.56 0.17 4.98
CA TYR A 103 14.75 1.25 5.52
C TYR A 103 14.89 2.55 4.71
N LYS A 104 16.11 2.90 4.26
CA LYS A 104 16.31 4.04 3.34
C LYS A 104 15.51 3.86 2.05
N THR A 105 15.58 2.68 1.42
CA THR A 105 14.80 2.38 0.21
C THR A 105 13.30 2.49 0.46
N PHE A 106 12.82 1.95 1.58
CA PHE A 106 11.41 2.07 1.98
C PHE A 106 10.95 3.53 2.08
N ILE A 107 11.74 4.40 2.74
CA ILE A 107 11.42 5.82 2.87
C ILE A 107 11.45 6.54 1.51
N ALA A 108 12.43 6.23 0.66
CA ALA A 108 12.53 6.79 -0.68
C ALA A 108 11.30 6.43 -1.54
N ASN A 109 10.94 5.14 -1.59
CA ASN A 109 9.77 4.65 -2.33
C ASN A 109 8.48 5.32 -1.83
N ARG A 110 8.34 5.52 -0.51
CA ARG A 110 7.18 6.22 0.05
C ARG A 110 7.13 7.69 -0.37
N ALA A 111 8.25 8.38 -0.37
CA ALA A 111 8.33 9.77 -0.81
C ALA A 111 7.96 9.89 -2.29
N GLU A 112 8.45 8.99 -3.14
CA GLU A 112 8.11 8.92 -4.56
C GLU A 112 6.62 8.65 -4.79
N ASN A 113 6.05 7.65 -4.11
CA ASN A 113 4.62 7.34 -4.19
C ASN A 113 3.75 8.53 -3.76
N THR A 114 4.19 9.28 -2.73
CA THR A 114 3.49 10.49 -2.29
C THR A 114 3.55 11.61 -3.34
N LYS A 115 4.70 11.78 -4.02
CA LYS A 115 4.81 12.74 -5.13
C LYS A 115 3.92 12.35 -6.30
N ARG A 116 3.99 11.09 -6.72
CA ARG A 116 3.15 10.55 -7.80
C ARG A 116 1.66 10.70 -7.50
N LEU A 117 1.24 10.45 -6.26
CA LEU A 117 -0.15 10.67 -5.86
C LEU A 117 -0.55 12.15 -5.99
N LYS A 118 0.32 13.09 -5.57
CA LYS A 118 0.04 14.53 -5.72
C LYS A 118 -0.07 14.95 -7.19
N GLU A 119 0.72 14.37 -8.08
CA GLU A 119 0.65 14.64 -9.53
C GLU A 119 -0.64 14.09 -10.17
N LEU A 120 -1.13 12.95 -9.68
CA LEU A 120 -2.35 12.30 -10.19
C LEU A 120 -3.64 12.90 -9.64
N LEU A 121 -3.58 13.56 -8.48
CA LEU A 121 -4.72 14.28 -7.93
C LEU A 121 -4.78 15.66 -8.60
N PRO A 122 -5.85 16.01 -9.33
CA PRO A 122 -6.00 17.36 -9.85
C PRO A 122 -5.88 18.34 -8.68
N GLU A 123 -5.09 19.41 -8.85
CA GLU A 123 -5.08 20.51 -7.88
C GLU A 123 -6.54 20.84 -7.59
N LYS A 124 -6.91 20.80 -6.30
CA LYS A 124 -8.19 21.37 -5.91
C LYS A 124 -8.10 22.85 -6.28
N THR A 125 -8.63 23.20 -7.44
CA THR A 125 -8.89 24.58 -7.86
C THR A 125 -9.57 25.26 -6.68
N LYS A 126 -8.86 26.25 -6.13
CA LYS A 126 -9.37 27.13 -5.08
C LYS A 126 -10.66 27.81 -5.54
#